data_AF-A0A8U0IJH2-F1
#
_entry.id   AF-A0A8U0IJH2-F1
#
_cell.length_a   1.000
_cell.length_b   1.000
_cell.length_c   1.000
_cell.angle_alpha   90.00
_cell.angle_beta   90.00
_cell.angle_gamma   90.00
#
_symmetry.space_group_name_H-M   'P 1'
#
loop_
_entity.id
_entity.type
_entity.pdbx_description
1 polymer ?
#
loop_
_entity_poly.entity_id
_entity_poly.type
_entity_poly.pdbx_seq_one_letter_code
_entity_poly.pdbx_strand_id
1 'polypeptide(L)'
;MDSAELLDILGNENRRRILRLLARKPCYVTEISEYLGVSPKAVIDHLRKLEDAGLVESRTDDQRRKYFSISRNLRLEVNVSPYEFGVKSAYPASVNLDASRWRYVSLNVQFDTKGEDGEEGAEEEDADATDADATDAGETEAGEIEASTESDGDGETAARAAELASELDELQQLQRELSLAQRWVHGRLADVQDRLGDALDGDGESRLLAEVLAAVAGGAATVGDVSSAVEVPERVAEGALNELAERGVLERGEDGEWELAE
;
A
#
# COMPACT_ATOMS: atom_id res chain seq x y z
N MET A 1 -14.71 -4.65 -1.00
CA MET A 1 -15.18 -3.24 -0.93
C MET A 1 -15.00 -2.63 -2.29
N ASP A 2 -16.00 -1.92 -2.79
CA ASP A 2 -15.90 -1.18 -4.05
C ASP A 2 -14.98 0.05 -3.89
N SER A 3 -14.17 0.34 -4.89
CA SER A 3 -13.26 1.49 -4.94
C SER A 3 -13.99 2.82 -4.76
N ALA A 4 -15.20 2.93 -5.30
CA ALA A 4 -16.02 4.14 -5.17
C ALA A 4 -16.51 4.36 -3.73
N GLU A 5 -16.93 3.28 -3.05
CA GLU A 5 -17.34 3.32 -1.64
C GLU A 5 -16.19 3.76 -0.73
N LEU A 6 -14.97 3.23 -0.98
CA LEU A 6 -13.78 3.64 -0.24
C LEU A 6 -13.49 5.14 -0.41
N LEU A 7 -13.62 5.67 -1.64
CA LEU A 7 -13.42 7.09 -1.91
C LEU A 7 -14.48 7.96 -1.21
N ASP A 8 -15.75 7.55 -1.18
CA ASP A 8 -16.80 8.27 -0.44
C ASP A 8 -16.49 8.30 1.06
N ILE A 9 -16.07 7.17 1.62
CA ILE A 9 -15.66 7.08 3.03
C ILE A 9 -14.45 7.99 3.27
N LEU A 10 -13.40 7.92 2.46
CA LEU A 10 -12.21 8.77 2.64
C LEU A 10 -12.45 10.24 2.28
N GLY A 11 -13.56 10.58 1.60
CA GLY A 11 -13.92 11.95 1.24
C GLY A 11 -14.17 12.86 2.45
N ASN A 12 -14.44 12.31 3.63
CA ASN A 12 -14.66 13.11 4.83
C ASN A 12 -13.35 13.37 5.59
N GLU A 13 -13.09 14.64 5.90
CA GLU A 13 -11.88 15.07 6.62
C GLU A 13 -11.76 14.47 8.03
N ASN A 14 -12.85 14.41 8.81
CA ASN A 14 -12.80 13.84 10.16
C ASN A 14 -12.48 12.35 10.11
N ARG A 15 -13.03 11.60 9.15
CA ARG A 15 -12.68 10.18 8.96
C ARG A 15 -11.19 9.99 8.62
N ARG A 16 -10.63 10.83 7.74
CA ARG A 16 -9.18 10.84 7.46
C ARG A 16 -8.34 11.19 8.69
N ARG A 17 -8.79 12.16 9.51
CA ARG A 17 -8.10 12.53 10.76
C ARG A 17 -8.16 11.43 11.81
N ILE A 18 -9.28 10.71 11.92
CA ILE A 18 -9.40 9.52 12.78
C ILE A 18 -8.41 8.45 12.32
N LEU A 19 -8.40 8.10 11.03
CA LEU A 19 -7.47 7.10 10.50
C LEU A 19 -6.00 7.47 10.75
N ARG A 20 -5.63 8.76 10.60
CA ARG A 20 -4.28 9.24 10.92
C ARG A 20 -3.93 9.07 12.41
N LEU A 21 -4.89 9.23 13.31
CA LEU A 21 -4.68 9.01 14.74
C LEU A 21 -4.54 7.52 15.06
N LEU A 22 -5.44 6.68 14.52
CA LEU A 22 -5.45 5.23 14.72
C LEU A 22 -4.24 4.52 14.08
N ALA A 23 -3.62 5.13 13.06
CA ALA A 23 -2.39 4.63 12.45
C ALA A 23 -1.21 4.63 13.42
N ARG A 24 -1.22 5.49 14.45
CA ARG A 24 -0.12 5.59 15.42
C ARG A 24 -0.32 4.69 16.62
N LYS A 25 -1.54 4.66 17.17
CA LYS A 25 -1.91 3.80 18.31
C LYS A 25 -3.40 3.51 18.32
N PRO A 26 -3.85 2.41 18.94
CA PRO A 26 -5.25 2.21 19.25
C PRO A 26 -5.78 3.33 20.17
N CYS A 27 -6.97 3.86 19.89
CA CYS A 27 -7.56 4.96 20.67
C CYS A 27 -9.01 4.67 21.08
N TYR A 28 -9.43 5.24 22.21
CA TYR A 28 -10.83 5.25 22.62
C TYR A 28 -11.53 6.55 22.23
N VAL A 29 -12.87 6.53 22.22
CA VAL A 29 -13.71 7.61 21.67
C VAL A 29 -13.39 9.00 22.24
N THR A 30 -13.10 9.12 23.53
CA THR A 30 -12.86 10.44 24.14
C THR A 30 -11.50 11.00 23.76
N GLU A 31 -10.45 10.19 23.60
CA GLU A 31 -9.15 10.67 23.07
C GLU A 31 -9.33 11.23 21.66
N ILE A 32 -10.08 10.51 20.83
CA ILE A 32 -10.36 10.90 19.44
C ILE A 32 -11.17 12.20 19.43
N SER A 33 -12.17 12.33 20.31
CA SER A 33 -13.00 13.53 20.44
C SER A 33 -12.19 14.76 20.85
N GLU A 34 -11.32 14.62 21.84
CA GLU A 34 -10.43 15.67 22.32
C GLU A 34 -9.45 16.11 21.23
N TYR A 35 -8.83 15.16 20.53
CA TYR A 35 -7.87 15.44 19.47
C TYR A 35 -8.50 16.12 18.25
N LEU A 36 -9.70 15.70 17.85
CA LEU A 36 -10.39 16.27 16.68
C LEU A 36 -11.11 17.58 16.99
N GLY A 37 -11.43 17.85 18.27
CA GLY A 37 -12.31 18.96 18.65
C GLY A 37 -13.76 18.75 18.21
N VAL A 38 -14.18 17.48 18.09
CA VAL A 38 -15.49 17.07 17.57
C VAL A 38 -16.24 16.32 18.66
N SER A 39 -17.57 16.48 18.73
CA SER A 39 -18.39 15.83 19.75
C SER A 39 -18.25 14.29 19.76
N PRO A 40 -18.28 13.63 20.93
CA PRO A 40 -18.16 12.17 21.02
C PRO A 40 -19.20 11.42 20.17
N LYS A 41 -20.42 11.96 20.03
CA LYS A 41 -21.48 11.38 19.21
C LYS A 41 -21.08 11.34 17.73
N ALA A 42 -20.55 12.44 17.20
CA ALA A 42 -20.10 12.49 15.81
C ALA A 42 -18.88 11.57 15.57
N VAL A 43 -17.99 11.44 16.56
CA VAL A 43 -16.89 10.46 16.51
C VAL A 43 -17.41 9.03 16.44
N ILE A 44 -18.39 8.67 17.28
CA ILE A 44 -19.04 7.34 17.23
C ILE A 44 -19.66 7.08 15.86
N ASP A 45 -20.34 8.07 15.28
CA ASP A 45 -20.96 7.93 13.96
C ASP A 45 -19.90 7.76 12.85
N HIS A 46 -18.75 8.46 12.95
CA HIS A 46 -17.63 8.26 12.03
C HIS A 46 -16.98 6.89 12.18
N LEU A 47 -16.74 6.44 13.42
CA LEU A 47 -16.15 5.15 13.72
C LEU A 47 -17.04 3.99 13.24
N ARG A 48 -18.36 4.09 13.42
CA ARG A 48 -19.30 3.10 12.86
C ARG A 48 -19.17 2.97 11.36
N LYS A 49 -19.17 4.09 10.63
CA LYS A 49 -18.98 4.06 9.16
C LYS A 49 -17.65 3.45 8.74
N LEU A 50 -16.58 3.68 9.52
CA LEU A 50 -15.28 3.08 9.27
C LEU A 50 -15.25 1.58 9.63
N GLU A 51 -15.98 1.17 10.66
CA GLU A 51 -16.14 -0.23 11.11
C GLU A 51 -16.99 -1.05 10.15
N ASP A 52 -18.12 -0.50 9.67
CA ASP A 52 -18.98 -1.11 8.65
C ASP A 52 -18.23 -1.34 7.33
N ALA A 53 -17.28 -0.45 7.04
CA ALA A 53 -16.36 -0.55 5.91
C ALA A 53 -15.20 -1.53 6.16
N GLY A 54 -15.01 -2.00 7.39
CA GLY A 54 -13.87 -2.84 7.77
C GLY A 54 -12.52 -2.15 7.61
N LEU A 55 -12.48 -0.81 7.72
CA LEU A 55 -11.24 -0.03 7.82
C LEU A 55 -10.72 0.02 9.26
N VAL A 56 -11.65 -0.06 10.21
CA VAL A 56 -11.38 0.01 11.65
C VAL A 56 -12.08 -1.15 12.32
N GLU A 57 -11.44 -1.73 13.31
CA GLU A 57 -12.02 -2.73 14.20
C GLU A 57 -12.02 -2.21 15.63
N SER A 58 -12.59 -2.99 16.54
CA SER A 58 -12.65 -2.62 17.93
C SER A 58 -12.40 -3.77 18.88
N ARG A 59 -11.57 -3.49 19.89
CA ARG A 59 -11.22 -4.42 20.97
C ARG A 59 -11.69 -3.83 22.30
N THR A 60 -12.21 -4.68 23.18
CA THR A 60 -12.61 -4.26 24.53
C THR A 60 -11.58 -4.77 25.53
N ASP A 61 -11.10 -3.89 26.40
CA ASP A 61 -10.17 -4.26 27.48
C ASP A 61 -10.90 -4.86 28.71
N ASP A 62 -10.13 -5.26 29.72
CA ASP A 62 -10.65 -5.78 30.99
C ASP A 62 -11.46 -4.76 31.79
N GLN A 63 -11.26 -3.46 31.53
CA GLN A 63 -12.01 -2.35 32.13
C GLN A 63 -13.28 -2.00 31.33
N ARG A 64 -13.65 -2.82 30.33
CA ARG A 64 -14.80 -2.60 29.43
C ARG A 64 -14.71 -1.32 28.59
N ARG A 65 -13.50 -0.80 28.36
CA ARG A 65 -13.22 0.30 27.45
C ARG A 65 -13.04 -0.24 26.03
N LYS A 66 -13.71 0.39 25.08
CA LYS A 66 -13.67 0.03 23.66
C LYS A 66 -12.59 0.86 22.97
N TYR A 67 -11.50 0.20 22.56
CA TYR A 67 -10.43 0.76 21.75
C TYR A 67 -10.68 0.44 20.28
N PHE A 68 -10.29 1.36 19.40
CA PHE A 68 -10.38 1.22 17.96
C PHE A 68 -8.98 1.15 17.36
N SER A 69 -8.78 0.30 16.35
CA SER A 69 -7.53 0.11 15.61
C SER A 69 -7.82 -0.07 14.12
N ILE A 70 -6.84 0.18 13.25
CA ILE A 70 -6.97 -0.10 11.82
C ILE A 70 -6.98 -1.62 11.63
N SER A 71 -8.00 -2.17 10.96
CA SER A 71 -8.20 -3.63 10.84
C SER A 71 -7.17 -4.31 9.95
N ARG A 72 -6.70 -3.62 8.91
CA ARG A 72 -5.77 -4.16 7.92
C ARG A 72 -5.06 -3.06 7.16
N ASN A 73 -3.89 -3.39 6.63
CA ASN A 73 -3.18 -2.55 5.68
C ASN A 73 -4.02 -2.37 4.41
N LEU A 74 -4.23 -1.11 4.01
CA LEU A 74 -5.01 -0.74 2.84
C LEU A 74 -4.18 0.17 1.93
N ARG A 75 -4.05 -0.21 0.67
CA ARG A 75 -3.48 0.62 -0.38
C ARG A 75 -4.56 1.01 -1.38
N LEU A 76 -4.65 2.31 -1.64
CA LEU A 76 -5.51 2.89 -2.65
C LEU A 76 -4.65 3.67 -3.64
N GLU A 77 -4.68 3.27 -4.90
CA GLU A 77 -4.01 3.97 -6.00
C GLU A 77 -5.07 4.61 -6.88
N VAL A 78 -4.98 5.94 -7.05
CA VAL A 78 -5.89 6.73 -7.90
C VAL A 78 -5.07 7.38 -8.99
N ASN A 79 -5.36 7.02 -10.24
CA ASN A 79 -4.77 7.62 -11.42
C ASN A 79 -5.78 8.57 -12.05
N VAL A 80 -5.36 9.83 -12.27
CA VAL A 80 -6.17 10.85 -12.93
C VAL A 80 -5.32 11.51 -14.01
N SER A 81 -5.69 11.30 -15.26
CA SER A 81 -5.11 11.96 -16.42
C SER A 81 -6.18 12.23 -17.48
N PRO A 82 -5.91 13.05 -18.51
CA PRO A 82 -6.82 13.21 -19.65
C PRO A 82 -7.14 11.90 -20.39
N TYR A 83 -6.34 10.84 -20.18
CA TYR A 83 -6.44 9.58 -20.89
C TYR A 83 -6.95 8.42 -20.03
N GLU A 84 -6.94 8.58 -18.70
CA GLU A 84 -7.30 7.51 -17.76
C GLU A 84 -7.83 8.09 -16.45
N PHE A 85 -8.94 7.53 -15.98
CA PHE A 85 -9.36 7.60 -14.58
C PHE A 85 -9.46 6.17 -14.06
N GLY A 86 -8.55 5.80 -13.15
CA GLY A 86 -8.44 4.44 -12.64
C GLY A 86 -8.29 4.44 -11.13
N VAL A 87 -9.05 3.58 -10.45
CA VAL A 87 -8.92 3.36 -9.01
C VAL A 87 -8.63 1.89 -8.75
N LYS A 88 -7.47 1.59 -8.18
CA LYS A 88 -7.09 0.25 -7.76
C LYS A 88 -7.17 0.19 -6.24
N SER A 89 -8.24 -0.41 -5.73
CA SER A 89 -8.46 -0.67 -4.31
C SER A 89 -8.08 -2.10 -3.99
N ALA A 90 -7.23 -2.28 -2.97
CA ALA A 90 -7.01 -3.52 -2.24
C ALA A 90 -6.67 -4.77 -3.08
N TYR A 91 -5.37 -4.99 -3.31
CA TYR A 91 -4.86 -6.36 -3.36
C TYR A 91 -4.25 -6.67 -1.99
N PRO A 92 -4.59 -7.79 -1.33
CA PRO A 92 -3.69 -8.33 -0.31
C PRO A 92 -2.32 -8.50 -0.95
N ALA A 93 -1.26 -8.36 -0.14
CA ALA A 93 0.11 -8.65 -0.54
C ALA A 93 0.12 -9.95 -1.36
N SER A 94 0.40 -9.87 -2.66
CA SER A 94 0.67 -11.09 -3.42
C SER A 94 2.03 -11.58 -2.94
N VAL A 95 2.00 -12.56 -2.03
CA VAL A 95 3.18 -13.16 -1.40
C VAL A 95 4.12 -13.74 -2.47
N ASN A 96 3.56 -14.18 -3.59
CA ASN A 96 4.30 -14.72 -4.72
C ASN A 96 4.40 -13.69 -5.86
N LEU A 97 5.60 -13.15 -6.05
CA LEU A 97 5.95 -12.34 -7.20
C LEU A 97 6.63 -13.24 -8.25
N ASP A 98 5.92 -13.60 -9.30
CA ASP A 98 6.56 -14.23 -10.46
C ASP A 98 7.20 -13.15 -11.37
N ALA A 99 8.40 -12.73 -11.00
CA ALA A 99 9.21 -11.78 -11.76
C ALA A 99 9.90 -12.42 -12.98
N SER A 100 9.76 -13.74 -13.20
CA SER A 100 10.44 -14.45 -14.29
C SER A 100 10.01 -13.98 -15.70
N ARG A 101 8.84 -13.33 -15.79
CA ARG A 101 8.27 -12.80 -17.04
C ARG A 101 8.54 -11.32 -17.27
N TRP A 102 9.23 -10.63 -16.36
CA TRP A 102 9.51 -9.21 -16.51
C TRP A 102 10.60 -8.98 -17.55
N ARG A 103 10.33 -8.03 -18.44
CA ARG A 103 11.24 -7.67 -19.53
C ARG A 103 12.04 -6.41 -19.21
N TYR A 104 11.50 -5.53 -18.39
CA TYR A 104 12.06 -4.18 -18.17
C TYR A 104 12.52 -3.94 -16.73
N VAL A 105 11.90 -4.58 -15.74
CA VAL A 105 12.28 -4.47 -14.32
C VAL A 105 12.96 -5.75 -13.84
N SER A 106 14.02 -5.62 -13.04
CA SER A 106 14.59 -6.71 -12.24
C SER A 106 14.76 -6.25 -10.80
N LEU A 107 14.44 -7.12 -9.84
CA LEU A 107 14.60 -6.87 -8.42
C LEU A 107 15.60 -7.86 -7.84
N ASN A 108 16.64 -7.34 -7.19
CA ASN A 108 17.61 -8.16 -6.48
C ASN A 108 17.60 -7.74 -5.02
N VAL A 109 16.94 -8.53 -4.17
CA VAL A 109 16.85 -8.25 -2.74
C VAL A 109 17.37 -9.47 -1.98
N GLN A 110 18.41 -9.26 -1.18
CA GLN A 110 18.98 -10.30 -0.33
C GLN A 110 18.41 -10.13 1.07
N PHE A 111 17.70 -11.14 1.54
CA PHE A 111 17.21 -11.21 2.92
C PHE A 111 17.77 -12.48 3.55
N ASP A 112 18.45 -12.36 4.69
CA ASP A 112 18.80 -13.52 5.52
C ASP A 112 17.54 -14.03 6.22
N THR A 113 16.71 -14.77 5.50
CA THR A 113 15.58 -15.49 6.09
C THR A 113 16.04 -16.87 6.55
N LYS A 114 16.33 -17.02 7.85
CA LYS A 114 16.33 -18.34 8.49
C LYS A 114 14.90 -18.75 8.85
N GLY A 115 14.35 -19.74 8.13
CA GLY A 115 13.12 -20.49 8.43
C GLY A 115 11.82 -19.73 8.10
N GLU A 116 10.79 -20.32 7.49
CA GLU A 116 10.38 -21.72 7.40
C GLU A 116 9.84 -22.05 5.99
N ASP A 117 10.32 -23.17 5.45
CA ASP A 117 9.73 -23.86 4.31
C ASP A 117 8.34 -24.42 4.65
N GLY A 118 7.41 -24.37 3.69
CA GLY A 118 6.06 -24.91 3.85
C GLY A 118 5.25 -25.00 2.56
N GLU A 119 5.59 -26.01 1.76
CA GLU A 119 4.78 -26.76 0.77
C GLU A 119 4.19 -26.05 -0.46
N GLU A 120 4.82 -26.39 -1.59
CA GLU A 120 4.25 -26.40 -2.94
C GLU A 120 3.01 -27.31 -3.01
N GLY A 121 1.92 -26.77 -3.54
CA GLY A 121 0.78 -27.53 -4.02
C GLY A 121 0.38 -27.00 -5.40
N ALA A 122 0.89 -27.65 -6.45
CA ALA A 122 0.46 -27.44 -7.81
C ALA A 122 -0.92 -28.09 -8.00
N GLU A 123 -1.91 -27.29 -8.39
CA GLU A 123 -3.10 -27.79 -9.10
C GLU A 123 -3.30 -26.90 -10.34
N GLU A 124 -2.87 -27.44 -11.48
CA GLU A 124 -3.41 -27.09 -12.78
C GLU A 124 -4.85 -27.59 -12.84
N GLU A 125 -5.81 -26.73 -13.16
CA GLU A 125 -7.02 -27.17 -13.85
C GLU A 125 -7.34 -26.23 -15.02
N ASP A 126 -7.48 -26.91 -16.16
CA ASP A 126 -7.76 -26.46 -17.51
C ASP A 126 -9.23 -26.04 -17.68
N ALA A 127 -9.45 -25.23 -18.73
CA ALA A 127 -10.65 -25.11 -19.55
C ALA A 127 -12.01 -24.73 -18.91
N ASP A 128 -12.61 -23.62 -19.39
CA ASP A 128 -13.68 -23.78 -20.39
C ASP A 128 -13.80 -22.55 -21.28
N ALA A 129 -14.13 -22.84 -22.54
CA ALA A 129 -14.39 -21.93 -23.63
C ALA A 129 -15.88 -21.57 -23.69
N THR A 130 -16.27 -20.93 -24.81
CA THR A 130 -17.61 -20.50 -25.25
C THR A 130 -18.00 -19.09 -24.77
N ASP A 131 -18.48 -18.18 -25.63
CA ASP A 131 -19.29 -18.40 -26.81
C ASP A 131 -18.94 -17.41 -27.93
N ALA A 132 -19.00 -17.92 -29.16
CA ALA A 132 -18.92 -17.17 -30.40
C ALA A 132 -20.35 -17.12 -30.96
N ASP A 133 -20.83 -15.94 -31.34
CA ASP A 133 -21.92 -15.86 -32.31
C ASP A 133 -21.48 -15.08 -33.54
N ALA A 134 -21.93 -15.60 -34.67
CA ALA A 134 -21.37 -15.45 -35.98
C ALA A 134 -22.30 -14.65 -36.89
N THR A 135 -21.66 -14.04 -37.90
CA THR A 135 -22.19 -13.72 -39.24
C THR A 135 -23.33 -12.72 -39.39
N ASP A 136 -23.05 -11.65 -40.13
CA ASP A 136 -23.82 -11.38 -41.35
C ASP A 136 -22.89 -10.86 -42.46
N ALA A 137 -23.11 -11.39 -43.66
CA ALA A 137 -22.35 -11.15 -44.86
C ALA A 137 -23.08 -10.15 -45.74
N GLY A 138 -22.39 -9.08 -46.13
CA GLY A 138 -22.84 -8.18 -47.19
C GLY A 138 -21.68 -7.89 -48.12
N GLU A 139 -21.62 -8.61 -49.24
CA GLU A 139 -20.78 -8.28 -50.38
C GLU A 139 -21.19 -6.91 -50.95
N THR A 140 -20.23 -6.06 -51.32
CA THR A 140 -20.30 -5.31 -52.59
C THR A 140 -18.99 -4.59 -52.94
N GLU A 141 -18.52 -4.94 -54.14
CA GLU A 141 -17.83 -4.13 -55.14
C GLU A 141 -16.45 -3.52 -54.85
N ALA A 142 -15.46 -4.20 -55.46
CA ALA A 142 -14.20 -3.61 -55.88
C ALA A 142 -14.45 -2.48 -56.89
N GLY A 143 -14.28 -1.24 -56.43
CA GLY A 143 -14.01 -0.09 -57.27
C GLY A 143 -12.52 0.15 -57.36
N GLU A 144 -11.92 -0.10 -58.52
CA GLU A 144 -10.59 0.39 -58.88
C GLU A 144 -10.59 1.92 -58.78
N ILE A 145 -9.94 2.47 -57.76
CA ILE A 145 -9.59 3.88 -57.73
C ILE A 145 -8.14 4.00 -58.15
N GLU A 146 -7.99 4.50 -59.36
CA GLU A 146 -6.73 4.88 -59.98
C GLU A 146 -5.91 5.78 -59.06
N ALA A 147 -4.65 5.40 -58.92
CA ALA A 147 -3.61 6.17 -58.26
C ALA A 147 -3.60 7.61 -58.79
N SER A 148 -3.97 8.55 -57.91
CA SER A 148 -3.63 9.95 -58.06
C SER A 148 -2.70 10.32 -56.90
N THR A 149 -1.49 10.63 -57.31
CA THR A 149 -0.30 10.96 -56.53
C THR A 149 -0.50 12.23 -55.70
N GLU A 150 -0.97 12.11 -54.47
CA GLU A 150 -0.85 13.17 -53.44
C GLU A 150 -0.79 12.55 -52.05
N SER A 151 0.32 11.91 -51.64
CA SER A 151 0.43 11.48 -50.22
C SER A 151 1.81 11.04 -49.71
N ASP A 152 2.89 11.78 -49.99
CA ASP A 152 4.14 11.55 -49.23
C ASP A 152 3.98 11.92 -47.74
N GLY A 153 3.02 12.79 -47.40
CA GLY A 153 2.77 13.24 -46.03
C GLY A 153 1.91 12.30 -45.15
N ASP A 154 0.97 11.56 -45.72
CA ASP A 154 0.11 10.64 -44.95
C ASP A 154 0.86 9.35 -44.58
N GLY A 155 1.74 8.87 -45.46
CA GLY A 155 2.63 7.75 -45.18
C GLY A 155 3.63 8.04 -44.05
N GLU A 156 4.24 9.23 -44.04
CA GLU A 156 5.13 9.67 -42.96
C GLU A 156 4.37 9.85 -41.63
N THR A 157 3.15 10.38 -41.69
CA THR A 157 2.28 10.55 -40.51
C THR A 157 1.85 9.19 -39.93
N ALA A 158 1.45 8.25 -40.77
CA ALA A 158 1.07 6.90 -40.36
C ALA A 158 2.25 6.11 -39.76
N ALA A 159 3.44 6.22 -40.36
CA ALA A 159 4.66 5.61 -39.83
C ALA A 159 5.00 6.18 -38.45
N ARG A 160 4.94 7.51 -38.29
CA ARG A 160 5.20 8.16 -37.00
C ARG A 160 4.17 7.77 -35.93
N ALA A 161 2.91 7.63 -36.31
CA ALA A 161 1.86 7.17 -35.40
C ALA A 161 2.10 5.72 -34.95
N ALA A 162 2.55 4.84 -35.84
CA ALA A 162 2.88 3.46 -35.50
C ALA A 162 4.07 3.38 -34.54
N GLU A 163 5.12 4.16 -34.77
CA GLU A 163 6.27 4.26 -33.85
C GLU A 163 5.84 4.68 -32.44
N LEU A 164 5.04 5.74 -32.34
CA LEU A 164 4.52 6.24 -31.06
C LEU A 164 3.61 5.22 -30.38
N ALA A 165 2.83 4.45 -31.14
CA ALA A 165 1.99 3.39 -30.59
C ALA A 165 2.82 2.24 -30.01
N SER A 166 3.92 1.85 -30.67
CA SER A 166 4.87 0.86 -30.13
C SER A 166 5.57 1.37 -28.87
N GLU A 167 6.06 2.61 -28.88
CA GLU A 167 6.66 3.24 -27.70
C GLU A 167 5.67 3.30 -26.53
N LEU A 168 4.41 3.63 -26.79
CA LEU A 168 3.37 3.65 -25.77
C LEU A 168 3.11 2.26 -25.17
N ASP A 169 3.05 1.20 -25.98
CA ASP A 169 2.86 -0.17 -25.48
C ASP A 169 4.03 -0.63 -24.60
N GLU A 170 5.27 -0.33 -24.99
CA GLU A 170 6.46 -0.62 -24.17
C GLU A 170 6.39 0.09 -22.80
N LEU A 171 6.04 1.38 -22.79
CA LEU A 171 5.90 2.16 -21.55
C LEU A 171 4.76 1.63 -20.67
N GLN A 172 3.64 1.23 -21.27
CA GLN A 172 2.53 0.63 -20.54
C GLN A 172 2.89 -0.74 -19.94
N GLN A 173 3.69 -1.54 -20.65
CA GLN A 173 4.24 -2.81 -20.11
C GLN A 173 5.14 -2.54 -18.91
N LEU A 174 6.09 -1.61 -19.03
CA LEU A 174 6.96 -1.20 -17.93
C LEU A 174 6.15 -0.69 -16.72
N GLN A 175 5.11 0.12 -16.93
CA GLN A 175 4.23 0.57 -15.85
C GLN A 175 3.54 -0.60 -15.13
N ARG A 176 3.10 -1.62 -15.87
CA ARG A 176 2.50 -2.83 -15.28
C ARG A 176 3.51 -3.60 -14.43
N GLU A 177 4.73 -3.78 -14.92
CA GLU A 177 5.82 -4.43 -14.17
C GLU A 177 6.15 -3.65 -12.89
N LEU A 178 6.32 -2.33 -12.98
CA LEU A 178 6.58 -1.48 -11.82
C LEU A 178 5.44 -1.55 -10.79
N SER A 179 4.18 -1.61 -11.24
CA SER A 179 3.02 -1.75 -10.36
C SER A 179 3.03 -3.08 -9.60
N LEU A 180 3.47 -4.18 -10.25
CA LEU A 180 3.64 -5.49 -9.60
C LEU A 180 4.79 -5.47 -8.59
N ALA A 181 5.94 -4.90 -8.97
CA ALA A 181 7.09 -4.71 -8.09
C ALA A 181 6.72 -3.94 -6.82
N GLN A 182 6.11 -2.77 -7.00
CA GLN A 182 5.69 -1.92 -5.90
C GLN A 182 4.71 -2.66 -4.97
N ARG A 183 3.75 -3.38 -5.52
CA ARG A 183 2.79 -4.17 -4.73
C ARG A 183 3.47 -5.25 -3.90
N TRP A 184 4.44 -5.98 -4.47
CA TRP A 184 5.19 -6.97 -3.72
C TRP A 184 6.00 -6.34 -2.58
N VAL A 185 6.70 -5.22 -2.84
CA VAL A 185 7.46 -4.50 -1.80
C VAL A 185 6.56 -4.05 -0.65
N HIS A 186 5.40 -3.45 -0.96
CA HIS A 186 4.44 -3.01 0.05
C HIS A 186 3.89 -4.18 0.86
N GLY A 187 3.62 -5.31 0.21
CA GLY A 187 3.20 -6.51 0.91
C GLY A 187 4.25 -7.01 1.89
N ARG A 188 5.50 -7.09 1.45
CA ARG A 188 6.60 -7.49 2.31
C ARG A 188 6.85 -6.52 3.46
N LEU A 189 6.72 -5.21 3.22
CA LEU A 189 6.85 -4.18 4.26
C LEU A 189 5.79 -4.37 5.35
N ALA A 190 4.53 -4.58 4.95
CA ALA A 190 3.43 -4.86 5.88
C ALA A 190 3.72 -6.11 6.72
N ASP A 191 4.12 -7.23 6.08
CA ASP A 191 4.43 -8.48 6.79
C ASP A 191 5.56 -8.29 7.82
N VAL A 192 6.61 -7.54 7.48
CA VAL A 192 7.72 -7.26 8.39
C VAL A 192 7.28 -6.36 9.55
N GLN A 193 6.46 -5.34 9.28
CA GLN A 193 5.92 -4.46 10.32
C GLN A 193 5.03 -5.23 11.30
N ASP A 194 4.16 -6.11 10.80
CA ASP A 194 3.29 -6.93 11.64
C ASP A 194 4.12 -7.88 12.53
N ARG A 195 5.12 -8.57 11.95
CA ARG A 195 6.06 -9.43 12.71
C ARG A 195 6.89 -8.65 13.73
N LEU A 196 7.30 -7.43 13.40
CA LEU A 196 8.04 -6.56 14.33
C LEU A 196 7.16 -6.11 15.49
N GLY A 197 5.90 -5.78 15.21
CA GLY A 197 4.91 -5.48 16.24
C GLY A 197 4.66 -6.66 17.18
N ASP A 198 4.47 -7.86 16.64
CA ASP A 198 4.27 -9.08 17.42
C ASP A 198 5.48 -9.43 18.30
N ALA A 199 6.70 -9.17 17.82
CA ALA A 199 7.94 -9.42 18.55
C ALA A 199 8.17 -8.44 19.73
N LEU A 200 7.51 -7.27 19.74
CA LEU A 200 7.67 -6.21 20.74
C LEU A 200 6.56 -6.20 21.80
N ASP A 201 5.91 -7.35 22.06
CA ASP A 201 4.83 -7.57 23.03
C ASP A 201 3.55 -6.76 22.76
N GLY A 202 2.67 -7.34 21.91
CA GLY A 202 1.49 -6.78 21.19
C GLY A 202 0.36 -6.04 21.92
N ASP A 203 0.68 -5.21 22.92
CA ASP A 203 -0.21 -4.17 23.42
C ASP A 203 -0.03 -2.89 22.59
N GLY A 204 -1.01 -1.98 22.57
CA GLY A 204 -1.07 -0.86 21.61
C GLY A 204 0.10 0.14 21.59
N GLU A 205 1.07 0.02 22.50
CA GLU A 205 2.35 0.76 22.52
C GLU A 205 3.41 0.14 21.59
N SER A 206 3.26 -1.12 21.18
CA SER A 206 4.19 -1.88 20.33
C SER A 206 4.40 -1.28 18.93
N ARG A 207 3.37 -0.66 18.37
CA ARG A 207 3.45 -0.07 17.02
C ARG A 207 4.40 1.13 17.00
N LEU A 208 4.37 1.94 18.05
CA LEU A 208 5.31 3.06 18.21
C LEU A 208 6.74 2.54 18.42
N LEU A 209 6.93 1.49 19.22
CA LEU A 209 8.24 0.87 19.40
C LEU A 209 8.79 0.32 18.07
N ALA A 210 7.95 -0.35 17.27
CA ALA A 210 8.31 -0.84 15.95
C ALA A 210 8.70 0.31 14.99
N GLU A 211 7.95 1.42 15.00
CA GLU A 211 8.26 2.61 14.20
C GLU A 211 9.57 3.28 14.62
N VAL A 212 9.82 3.42 15.93
CA VAL A 212 11.08 3.96 16.47
C VAL A 212 12.25 3.06 16.12
N LEU A 213 12.11 1.75 16.29
CA LEU A 213 13.14 0.77 15.95
C LEU A 213 13.47 0.79 14.44
N ALA A 214 12.45 0.87 13.58
CA ALA A 214 12.63 1.02 12.15
C ALA A 214 13.32 2.34 11.78
N ALA A 215 13.01 3.44 12.49
CA ALA A 215 13.67 4.73 12.28
C ALA A 215 15.17 4.65 12.63
N VAL A 216 15.53 4.03 13.76
CA VAL A 216 16.93 3.82 14.17
C VAL A 216 17.65 2.92 13.18
N ALA A 217 17.04 1.80 12.76
CA ALA A 217 17.60 0.94 11.71
C ALA A 217 17.77 1.67 10.36
N GLY A 218 16.94 2.69 10.11
CA GLY A 218 17.03 3.60 8.96
C GLY A 218 18.07 4.72 9.11
N GLY A 219 18.80 4.78 10.23
CA GLY A 219 19.87 5.75 10.50
C GLY A 219 19.47 6.96 11.36
N ALA A 220 18.29 6.97 11.98
CA ALA A 220 17.92 8.01 12.94
C ALA A 220 18.66 7.79 14.27
N ALA A 221 19.74 8.54 14.49
CA ALA A 221 20.67 8.32 15.59
C ALA A 221 20.33 9.14 16.86
N THR A 222 19.60 10.24 16.74
CA THR A 222 19.24 11.10 17.89
C THR A 222 17.74 11.10 18.19
N VAL A 223 17.37 11.49 19.41
CA VAL A 223 15.95 11.66 19.81
C VAL A 223 15.22 12.62 18.85
N GLY A 224 15.89 13.67 18.38
CA GLY A 224 15.33 14.64 17.44
C GLY A 224 15.09 14.05 16.05
N ASP A 225 16.02 13.24 15.56
CA ASP A 225 15.88 12.53 14.28
C ASP A 225 14.71 11.55 14.33
N VAL A 226 14.64 10.76 15.42
CA VAL A 226 13.57 9.78 15.64
C VAL A 226 12.21 10.47 15.77
N SER A 227 12.10 11.50 16.60
CA SER A 227 10.90 12.34 16.77
C SER A 227 10.36 12.86 15.44
N SER A 228 11.26 13.33 14.57
CA SER A 228 10.92 13.82 13.23
C SER A 228 10.49 12.68 12.29
N ALA A 229 11.20 11.55 12.32
CA ALA A 229 10.93 10.40 11.46
C ALA A 229 9.58 9.74 11.77
N VAL A 230 9.20 9.62 13.04
CA VAL A 230 7.93 9.00 13.48
C VAL A 230 6.82 10.02 13.77
N GLU A 231 7.07 11.31 13.58
CA GLU A 231 6.13 12.42 13.80
C GLU A 231 5.49 12.44 15.21
N VAL A 232 6.26 12.13 16.25
CA VAL A 232 5.83 12.18 17.66
C VAL A 232 6.64 13.21 18.44
N PRO A 233 6.12 13.77 19.56
CA PRO A 233 6.91 14.67 20.40
C PRO A 233 8.18 14.00 20.95
N GLU A 234 9.28 14.75 21.09
CA GLU A 234 10.58 14.23 21.56
C GLU A 234 10.48 13.44 22.87
N ARG A 235 9.68 13.90 23.84
CA ARG A 235 9.42 13.16 25.09
C ARG A 235 8.91 11.73 24.85
N VAL A 236 8.05 11.56 23.87
CA VAL A 236 7.43 10.26 23.54
C VAL A 236 8.44 9.39 22.82
N ALA A 237 9.19 9.96 21.87
CA ALA A 237 10.29 9.27 21.21
C ALA A 237 11.37 8.82 22.20
N GLU A 238 11.76 9.68 23.13
CA GLU A 238 12.74 9.37 24.19
C GLU A 238 12.24 8.25 25.11
N GLY A 239 10.96 8.26 25.49
CA GLY A 239 10.34 7.16 26.24
C GLY A 239 10.45 5.82 25.51
N ALA A 240 10.09 5.80 24.23
CA ALA A 240 10.17 4.60 23.39
C ALA A 240 11.61 4.11 23.17
N LEU A 241 12.56 5.02 22.96
CA LEU A 241 13.98 4.69 22.81
C LEU A 241 14.54 4.04 24.08
N ASN A 242 14.24 4.63 25.25
CA ASN A 242 14.66 4.08 26.53
C ASN A 242 14.02 2.70 26.78
N GLU A 243 12.74 2.53 26.45
CA GLU A 243 12.06 1.24 26.59
C GLU A 243 12.68 0.15 25.69
N LEU A 244 12.99 0.47 24.43
CA LEU A 244 13.69 -0.44 23.53
C LEU A 244 15.10 -0.78 24.03
N ALA A 245 15.77 0.16 24.70
CA ALA A 245 17.07 -0.06 25.30
C ALA A 245 17.01 -0.94 26.56
N GLU A 246 16.00 -0.75 27.40
CA GLU A 246 15.73 -1.63 28.56
C GLU A 246 15.43 -3.07 28.12
N ARG A 247 14.80 -3.23 26.95
CA ARG A 247 14.56 -4.54 26.31
C ARG A 247 15.80 -5.12 25.62
N GLY A 248 16.90 -4.36 25.56
CA GLY A 248 18.16 -4.77 24.92
C GLY A 248 18.10 -4.82 23.40
N VAL A 249 17.13 -4.14 22.77
CA VAL A 249 17.01 -4.06 21.31
C VAL A 249 17.81 -2.89 20.74
N LEU A 250 17.92 -1.81 21.53
CA LEU A 250 18.76 -0.66 21.23
C LEU A 250 19.85 -0.50 22.27
N GLU A 251 20.96 0.09 21.87
CA GLU A 251 21.97 0.59 22.78
C GLU A 251 22.31 2.04 22.47
N ARG A 252 22.94 2.69 23.45
CA ARG A 252 23.39 4.06 23.32
C ARG A 252 24.91 4.05 23.23
N GLY A 253 25.42 4.38 22.04
CA GLY A 253 26.84 4.43 21.75
C GLY A 253 27.58 5.48 22.58
N GLU A 254 28.91 5.45 22.53
CA GLU A 254 29.77 6.36 23.31
C GLU A 254 29.53 7.85 22.98
N ASP A 255 29.12 8.13 21.73
CA ASP A 255 28.80 9.47 21.24
C ASP A 255 27.38 9.95 21.66
N GLY A 256 26.63 9.10 22.37
CA GLY A 256 25.29 9.39 22.86
C GLY A 256 24.18 9.17 21.82
N GLU A 257 24.54 8.63 20.65
CA GLU A 257 23.66 8.20 19.56
C GLU A 257 23.05 6.82 19.84
N TRP A 258 21.87 6.57 19.28
CA TRP A 258 21.13 5.31 19.40
C TRP A 258 21.45 4.40 18.22
N GLU A 259 21.74 3.14 18.51
CA GLU A 259 22.02 2.09 17.52
C GLU A 259 21.33 0.77 17.90
N LEU A 260 21.18 -0.13 16.92
CA LEU A 260 20.68 -1.48 17.17
C LEU A 260 21.71 -2.24 18.00
N ALA A 261 21.27 -2.89 19.08
CA ALA A 261 22.15 -3.74 19.88
C ALA A 261 22.62 -4.96 19.06
N GLU A 262 23.90 -5.33 19.17
CA GLU A 262 24.50 -6.52 18.53
C GLU A 262 24.11 -7.86 19.19
#